data_AF-A0A6B0CKX3-F1
#
_entry.id   AF-A0A6B0CKX3-F1
#
_cell.length_a   1.000
_cell.length_b   1.000
_cell.length_c   1.000
_cell.angle_alpha   90.00
_cell.angle_beta   90.00
_cell.angle_gamma   90.00
#
_symmetry.space_group_name_H-M   'P 1'
#
loop_
_entity.id
_entity.type
_entity.pdbx_description
1 polymer ?
#
loop_
_entity_poly.entity_id
_entity_poly.type
_entity_poly.pdbx_seq_one_letter_code
_entity_poly.pdbx_strand_id
1 'polypeptide(L)'
;MSDIIQFPNSSKKLYKDIKRAEQDQNYDLMYEYIVQYERQFELTEEIAMMKCRMLYETESFLELREETIVLLKTGIQQYDALMIYYVKSLIGLGQYFEAVEVIHQIIDEVKDHKTRMALHPLKEFAKSKLIEDEKRLTQSLTDFDTLSMREQTHLILKLIDNGHFQFQETVLYI
;
A
#
# COMPACT_ATOMS: atom_id res chain seq x y z
N MET A 1 -7.70 23.27 -29.42
CA MET A 1 -7.24 22.05 -28.73
C MET A 1 -7.38 20.95 -29.75
N SER A 2 -6.27 20.41 -30.27
CA SER A 2 -6.32 19.40 -31.34
C SER A 2 -6.77 18.07 -30.77
N ASP A 3 -7.87 17.53 -31.29
CA ASP A 3 -8.29 16.15 -31.08
C ASP A 3 -7.17 15.23 -31.54
N ILE A 4 -6.46 14.64 -30.59
CA ILE A 4 -5.45 13.61 -30.87
C ILE A 4 -6.22 12.40 -31.40
N ILE A 5 -6.14 12.15 -32.70
CA ILE A 5 -6.66 10.94 -33.33
C ILE A 5 -5.82 9.77 -32.82
N GLN A 6 -6.35 9.06 -31.83
CA GLN A 6 -5.69 7.88 -31.29
C GLN A 6 -5.93 6.68 -32.21
N PHE A 7 -4.86 6.18 -32.82
CA PHE A 7 -4.96 5.03 -33.72
C PHE A 7 -5.20 3.75 -32.90
N PRO A 8 -6.30 3.00 -33.12
CA PRO A 8 -6.64 1.80 -32.33
C PRO A 8 -5.55 0.72 -32.30
N ASN A 9 -4.69 0.69 -33.32
CA ASN A 9 -3.57 -0.25 -33.40
C ASN A 9 -2.45 0.05 -32.40
N SER A 10 -2.30 1.31 -31.97
CA SER A 10 -1.27 1.70 -31.00
C SER A 10 -1.58 1.19 -29.59
N SER A 11 -2.83 1.33 -29.13
CA SER A 11 -3.30 0.77 -27.85
C SER A 11 -3.12 -0.76 -27.79
N LYS A 12 -3.52 -1.47 -28.86
CA LYS A 12 -3.35 -2.93 -28.96
C LYS A 12 -1.89 -3.36 -28.95
N LYS A 13 -1.00 -2.57 -29.56
CA LYS A 13 0.44 -2.84 -29.55
C LYS A 13 1.00 -2.65 -28.14
N LEU A 14 0.78 -1.49 -27.52
CA LEU A 14 1.25 -1.21 -26.15
C LEU A 14 0.75 -2.25 -25.15
N TYR A 15 -0.52 -2.64 -25.23
CA TYR A 15 -1.05 -3.72 -24.39
C TYR A 15 -0.30 -5.05 -24.55
N LYS A 16 0.05 -5.44 -25.78
CA LYS A 16 0.85 -6.65 -26.03
C LYS A 16 2.27 -6.50 -25.49
N ASP A 17 2.86 -5.31 -25.62
CA ASP A 17 4.20 -5.01 -25.13
C ASP A 17 4.25 -5.04 -23.59
N ILE A 18 3.23 -4.48 -22.90
CA ILE A 18 3.04 -4.58 -21.44
C ILE A 18 2.94 -6.05 -21.01
N LYS A 19 2.06 -6.83 -21.65
CA LYS A 19 1.89 -8.26 -21.33
C LYS A 19 3.18 -9.06 -21.52
N ARG A 20 3.94 -8.75 -22.56
CA ARG A 20 5.21 -9.42 -22.82
C ARG A 20 6.23 -9.07 -21.75
N ALA A 21 6.34 -7.79 -21.38
CA ALA A 21 7.22 -7.36 -20.30
C ALA A 21 6.84 -8.00 -18.95
N GLU A 22 5.54 -8.14 -18.66
CA GLU A 22 5.05 -8.87 -17.48
C GLU A 22 5.47 -10.34 -17.49
N GLN A 23 5.29 -11.03 -18.63
CA GLN A 23 5.70 -12.44 -18.79
C GLN A 23 7.21 -12.64 -18.63
N ASP A 24 7.99 -11.70 -19.15
CA ASP A 24 9.45 -11.70 -19.06
C ASP A 24 9.95 -11.19 -17.67
N GLN A 25 9.03 -10.82 -16.77
CA GLN A 25 9.30 -10.21 -15.45
C GLN A 25 10.20 -8.95 -15.53
N ASN A 26 10.17 -8.27 -16.67
CA ASN A 26 10.92 -7.04 -16.89
C ASN A 26 10.06 -5.84 -16.48
N TYR A 27 10.01 -5.60 -15.16
CA TYR A 27 9.14 -4.57 -14.58
C TYR A 27 9.55 -3.14 -14.93
N ASP A 28 10.84 -2.87 -15.17
CA ASP A 28 11.30 -1.55 -15.62
C ASP A 28 10.71 -1.22 -16.99
N LEU A 29 10.81 -2.16 -17.93
CA LEU A 29 10.26 -1.99 -19.28
C LEU A 29 8.73 -1.96 -19.25
N MET A 30 8.11 -2.76 -18.38
CA MET A 30 6.67 -2.74 -18.16
C MET A 30 6.19 -1.37 -17.68
N TYR A 31 6.91 -0.74 -16.75
CA TYR A 31 6.62 0.61 -16.25
C TYR A 31 6.63 1.63 -17.38
N GLU A 32 7.68 1.61 -18.22
CA GLU A 32 7.78 2.51 -19.37
C GLU A 32 6.58 2.36 -20.33
N TYR A 33 6.17 1.13 -20.63
CA TYR A 33 5.02 0.89 -21.51
C TYR A 33 3.70 1.31 -20.89
N ILE A 34 3.51 1.12 -19.58
CA ILE A 34 2.32 1.59 -18.86
C ILE A 34 2.25 3.12 -18.86
N VAL A 35 3.35 3.81 -18.55
CA VAL A 35 3.39 5.28 -18.60
C VAL A 35 3.12 5.80 -20.02
N GLN A 36 3.65 5.13 -21.05
CA GLN A 36 3.34 5.47 -22.44
C GLN A 36 1.86 5.25 -22.79
N TYR A 37 1.25 4.20 -22.23
CA TYR A 37 -0.16 3.90 -22.38
C TYR A 37 -1.01 4.99 -21.72
N GLU A 38 -0.75 5.35 -20.46
CA GLU A 38 -1.51 6.36 -19.70
C GLU A 38 -1.45 7.76 -20.30
N ARG A 39 -0.36 8.11 -20.99
CA ARG A 39 -0.25 9.39 -21.72
C ARG A 39 -1.26 9.51 -22.87
N GLN A 40 -1.78 8.38 -23.34
CA GLN A 40 -2.62 8.31 -24.51
C GLN A 40 -3.99 7.73 -24.18
N PHE A 41 -4.14 6.84 -23.22
CA PHE A 41 -5.36 6.08 -23.01
C PHE A 41 -5.72 6.02 -21.53
N GLU A 42 -7.00 5.92 -21.24
CA GLU A 42 -7.46 5.54 -19.91
C GLU A 42 -7.09 4.07 -19.65
N LEU A 43 -6.64 3.78 -18.42
CA LEU A 43 -6.31 2.41 -18.04
C LEU A 43 -7.54 1.52 -18.13
N THR A 44 -7.41 0.41 -18.86
CA THR A 44 -8.36 -0.69 -18.73
C THR A 44 -8.15 -1.37 -17.38
N GLU A 45 -9.18 -2.03 -16.86
CA GLU A 45 -9.05 -2.69 -15.56
C GLU A 45 -7.92 -3.72 -15.52
N GLU A 46 -7.69 -4.42 -16.64
CA GLU A 46 -6.60 -5.38 -16.75
C GLU A 46 -5.21 -4.70 -16.64
N ILE A 47 -5.01 -3.58 -17.33
CA ILE A 47 -3.72 -2.85 -17.26
C ILE A 47 -3.56 -2.21 -15.89
N ALA A 48 -4.64 -1.68 -15.29
CA ALA A 48 -4.61 -1.15 -13.92
C ALA A 48 -4.12 -2.22 -12.93
N MET A 49 -4.57 -3.47 -13.08
CA MET A 49 -4.12 -4.54 -12.20
C MET A 49 -2.71 -5.04 -12.47
N MET A 50 -2.29 -5.03 -13.73
CA MET A 50 -0.90 -5.23 -14.12
C MET A 50 0.00 -4.18 -13.48
N LYS A 51 -0.40 -2.89 -13.50
CA LYS A 51 0.30 -1.80 -12.84
C LYS A 51 0.42 -2.03 -11.34
N CYS A 52 -0.69 -2.31 -10.64
CA CYS A 52 -0.66 -2.61 -9.20
C CYS A 52 0.24 -3.80 -8.85
N ARG A 53 0.23 -4.87 -9.68
CA ARG A 53 1.12 -6.02 -9.50
C ARG A 53 2.58 -5.61 -9.66
N MET A 54 2.93 -4.96 -10.76
CA MET A 54 4.28 -4.48 -11.03
C MET A 54 4.79 -3.55 -9.92
N LEU A 55 3.98 -2.59 -9.46
CA LEU A 55 4.34 -1.68 -8.37
C LEU A 55 4.58 -2.44 -7.05
N TYR A 56 3.81 -3.50 -6.78
CA TYR A 56 4.04 -4.36 -5.63
C TYR A 56 5.35 -5.17 -5.74
N GLU A 57 5.62 -5.78 -6.90
CA GLU A 57 6.80 -6.61 -7.13
C GLU A 57 8.10 -5.80 -7.18
N THR A 58 8.02 -4.50 -7.51
CA THR A 58 9.15 -3.55 -7.48
C THR A 58 9.28 -2.83 -6.14
N GLU A 59 8.48 -3.20 -5.13
CA GLU A 59 8.46 -2.55 -3.81
C GLU A 59 8.17 -1.03 -3.85
N SER A 60 7.52 -0.57 -4.92
CA SER A 60 7.12 0.82 -5.14
C SER A 60 5.86 1.16 -4.34
N PHE A 61 5.88 0.93 -3.03
CA PHE A 61 4.69 0.92 -2.18
C PHE A 61 3.99 2.28 -2.06
N LEU A 62 4.74 3.38 -2.11
CA LEU A 62 4.14 4.72 -2.08
C LEU A 62 3.26 4.96 -3.31
N GLU A 63 3.80 4.68 -4.49
CA GLU A 63 3.08 4.80 -5.77
C GLU A 63 1.92 3.79 -5.84
N LEU A 64 2.13 2.55 -5.37
CA LEU A 64 1.05 1.55 -5.26
C LEU A 64 -0.12 2.05 -4.41
N ARG A 65 0.17 2.70 -3.28
CA ARG A 65 -0.86 3.25 -2.39
C ARG A 65 -1.66 4.35 -3.09
N GLU A 66 -0.98 5.27 -3.75
CA GLU A 66 -1.63 6.37 -4.47
C GLU A 66 -2.48 5.85 -5.63
N GLU A 67 -1.91 4.94 -6.43
CA GLU A 67 -2.59 4.32 -7.56
C GLU A 67 -3.86 3.58 -7.10
N THR A 68 -3.77 2.74 -6.07
CA THR A 68 -4.94 2.00 -5.56
C THR A 68 -6.03 2.94 -5.05
N ILE A 69 -5.69 4.05 -4.39
CA ILE A 69 -6.67 5.08 -3.97
C ILE A 69 -7.37 5.70 -5.18
N VAL A 70 -6.62 6.05 -6.22
CA VAL A 70 -7.18 6.63 -7.46
C VAL A 70 -8.14 5.63 -8.11
N LEU A 71 -7.70 4.38 -8.29
CA LEU A 71 -8.49 3.32 -8.92
C LEU A 71 -9.77 3.01 -8.14
N LEU A 72 -9.70 2.96 -6.80
CA LEU A 72 -10.87 2.77 -5.93
C LEU A 72 -11.88 3.91 -6.08
N LYS A 73 -11.41 5.17 -6.19
CA LYS A 73 -12.29 6.34 -6.41
C LYS A 73 -12.95 6.36 -7.78
N THR A 74 -12.27 5.83 -8.81
CA THR A 74 -12.82 5.76 -10.18
C THR A 74 -13.88 4.68 -10.37
N GLY A 75 -14.11 3.80 -9.37
CA GLY A 75 -15.18 2.81 -9.40
C GLY A 75 -14.89 1.57 -10.26
N ILE A 76 -13.62 1.21 -10.43
CA ILE A 76 -13.22 -0.04 -11.11
C ILE A 76 -13.85 -1.26 -10.42
N GLN A 77 -14.34 -2.24 -11.19
CA GLN A 77 -15.12 -3.36 -10.66
C GLN A 77 -14.32 -4.31 -9.77
N GLN A 78 -12.99 -4.23 -9.80
CA GLN A 78 -12.07 -5.12 -9.11
C GLN A 78 -11.74 -4.66 -7.69
N TYR A 79 -12.75 -4.15 -6.98
CA TYR A 79 -12.65 -3.57 -5.64
C TYR A 79 -11.87 -4.45 -4.66
N ASP A 80 -12.24 -5.73 -4.55
CA ASP A 80 -11.59 -6.69 -3.65
C ASP A 80 -10.08 -6.81 -3.90
N ALA A 81 -9.68 -6.90 -5.17
CA ALA A 81 -8.27 -7.01 -5.56
C ALA A 81 -7.52 -5.70 -5.26
N LEU A 82 -8.13 -4.55 -5.54
CA LEU A 82 -7.57 -3.24 -5.22
C LEU A 82 -7.39 -3.04 -3.71
N MET A 83 -8.36 -3.48 -2.89
CA MET A 83 -8.23 -3.42 -1.44
C MET A 83 -7.06 -4.27 -0.93
N ILE A 84 -6.82 -5.44 -1.51
CA ILE A 84 -5.65 -6.26 -1.16
C ILE A 84 -4.35 -5.51 -1.49
N TYR A 85 -4.25 -4.89 -2.67
CA TYR A 85 -3.06 -4.11 -3.04
C TYR A 85 -2.88 -2.87 -2.17
N TYR A 86 -3.97 -2.19 -1.81
CA TYR A 86 -3.94 -1.06 -0.90
C TYR A 86 -3.41 -1.48 0.47
N VAL A 87 -3.95 -2.55 1.07
CA VAL A 87 -3.45 -3.10 2.34
C VAL A 87 -1.98 -3.52 2.25
N LYS A 88 -1.58 -4.19 1.16
CA LYS A 88 -0.17 -4.55 0.92
C LYS A 88 0.73 -3.31 0.88
N SER A 89 0.29 -2.22 0.25
CA SER A 89 1.05 -0.98 0.20
C SER A 89 1.25 -0.35 1.59
N LEU A 90 0.21 -0.35 2.44
CA LEU A 90 0.30 0.13 3.82
C LEU A 90 1.32 -0.70 4.61
N ILE A 91 1.27 -2.02 4.49
CA ILE A 91 2.21 -2.93 5.14
C ILE A 91 3.64 -2.71 4.65
N GLY A 92 3.85 -2.55 3.33
CA GLY A 92 5.15 -2.25 2.74
C GLY A 92 5.74 -0.92 3.20
N LEU A 93 4.88 0.06 3.50
CA LEU A 93 5.27 1.35 4.07
C LEU A 93 5.42 1.34 5.61
N GLY A 94 5.22 0.20 6.27
CA GLY A 94 5.27 0.08 7.73
C GLY A 94 4.05 0.66 8.46
N GLN A 95 2.99 1.01 7.74
CA GLN A 95 1.74 1.57 8.26
C GLN A 95 0.82 0.44 8.76
N TYR A 96 1.29 -0.30 9.76
CA TYR A 96 0.64 -1.51 10.23
C TYR A 96 -0.69 -1.25 10.95
N PHE A 97 -0.80 -0.14 11.68
CA PHE A 97 -2.03 0.25 12.36
C PHE A 97 -3.15 0.50 11.35
N GLU A 98 -2.88 1.33 10.36
CA GLU A 98 -3.81 1.66 9.27
C GLU A 98 -4.19 0.40 8.48
N ALA A 99 -3.22 -0.49 8.23
CA ALA A 99 -3.51 -1.76 7.57
C ALA A 99 -4.52 -2.61 8.37
N VAL A 100 -4.36 -2.70 9.69
CA VAL A 100 -5.31 -3.44 10.55
C VAL A 100 -6.69 -2.79 10.55
N GLU A 101 -6.77 -1.47 10.68
CA GLU A 101 -8.02 -0.71 10.70
C GLU A 101 -8.78 -0.82 9.39
N VAL A 102 -8.10 -0.66 8.25
CA VAL A 102 -8.70 -0.82 6.92
C VAL A 102 -9.25 -2.23 6.76
N ILE A 103 -8.49 -3.26 7.13
CA ILE A 103 -8.99 -4.64 7.06
C ILE A 103 -10.20 -4.81 7.98
N HIS A 104 -10.17 -4.25 9.19
CA HIS A 104 -11.29 -4.37 10.13
C HIS A 104 -12.58 -3.78 9.58
N GLN A 105 -12.51 -2.63 8.91
CA GLN A 105 -13.67 -1.94 8.32
C GLN A 105 -14.27 -2.72 7.16
N ILE A 106 -13.45 -3.37 6.33
CA ILE A 106 -13.93 -4.02 5.10
C ILE A 106 -14.24 -5.51 5.25
N ILE A 107 -13.67 -6.20 6.26
CA ILE A 107 -13.67 -7.68 6.29
C ILE A 107 -15.08 -8.28 6.29
N ASP A 108 -16.04 -7.60 6.92
CA ASP A 108 -17.44 -8.04 7.00
C ASP A 108 -18.24 -7.69 5.73
N GLU A 109 -17.78 -6.72 4.94
CA GLU A 109 -18.39 -6.32 3.67
C GLU A 109 -17.89 -7.18 2.49
N VAL A 110 -16.70 -7.77 2.62
CA VAL A 110 -16.10 -8.65 1.61
C VAL A 110 -16.87 -9.99 1.54
N LYS A 111 -17.74 -10.09 0.53
CA LYS A 111 -18.54 -11.30 0.29
C LYS A 111 -17.68 -12.48 -0.16
N ASP A 112 -16.67 -12.24 -1.00
CA ASP A 112 -15.83 -13.30 -1.53
C ASP A 112 -14.94 -13.92 -0.45
N HIS A 113 -14.99 -15.25 -0.36
CA HIS A 113 -14.21 -15.98 0.63
C HIS A 113 -12.71 -15.92 0.33
N LYS A 114 -12.30 -15.88 -0.95
CA LYS A 114 -10.88 -15.85 -1.30
C LYS A 114 -10.24 -14.53 -0.89
N THR A 115 -10.94 -13.41 -1.11
CA THR A 115 -10.50 -12.09 -0.64
C THR A 115 -10.30 -12.08 0.88
N ARG A 116 -11.26 -12.61 1.66
CA ARG A 116 -11.10 -12.73 3.12
C ARG A 116 -9.89 -13.58 3.52
N MET A 117 -9.67 -14.69 2.83
CA MET A 117 -8.50 -15.55 3.06
C MET A 117 -7.17 -14.89 2.70
N ALA A 118 -7.16 -13.95 1.74
CA ALA A 118 -5.98 -13.16 1.41
C ALA A 118 -5.72 -12.04 2.44
N LEU A 119 -6.77 -11.41 2.98
CA LEU A 119 -6.64 -10.31 3.96
C LEU A 119 -6.27 -10.80 5.37
N HIS A 120 -6.74 -11.98 5.78
CA HIS A 120 -6.47 -12.53 7.11
C HIS A 120 -4.96 -12.62 7.45
N PRO A 121 -4.09 -13.26 6.64
CA PRO A 121 -2.66 -13.31 6.95
C PRO A 121 -2.00 -11.94 6.97
N LEU A 122 -2.46 -10.99 6.13
CA LEU A 122 -1.95 -9.61 6.14
C LEU A 122 -2.30 -8.91 7.45
N LYS A 123 -3.52 -9.11 7.96
CA LYS A 123 -3.96 -8.58 9.25
C LYS A 123 -3.11 -9.12 10.40
N GLU A 124 -2.90 -10.43 10.43
CA GLU A 124 -2.13 -11.07 11.50
C GLU A 124 -0.65 -10.68 11.45
N PHE A 125 -0.08 -10.50 10.26
CA PHE A 125 1.26 -9.95 10.10
C PHE A 125 1.35 -8.51 10.62
N ALA A 126 0.42 -7.63 10.25
CA ALA A 126 0.42 -6.25 10.71
C ALA A 126 0.26 -6.16 12.24
N LYS A 127 -0.64 -6.96 12.84
CA LYS A 127 -0.78 -7.07 14.29
C LYS A 127 0.49 -7.54 14.99
N SER A 128 1.17 -8.56 14.45
CA SER A 128 2.41 -9.05 15.08
C SER A 128 3.49 -7.97 15.08
N LYS A 129 3.57 -7.16 14.02
CA LYS A 129 4.47 -6.00 13.96
C LYS A 129 4.12 -4.92 14.98
N LEU A 130 2.84 -4.64 15.18
CA LEU A 130 2.39 -3.69 16.22
C LEU A 130 2.74 -4.19 17.63
N ILE A 131 2.53 -5.47 17.92
CA ILE A 131 2.89 -6.07 19.22
C ILE A 131 4.41 -6.03 19.44
N GLU A 132 5.21 -6.32 18.40
CA GLU A 132 6.66 -6.19 18.46
C GLU A 132 7.10 -4.74 18.75
N ASP A 133 6.46 -3.75 18.11
CA ASP A 133 6.76 -2.33 18.33
C ASP A 133 6.36 -1.88 19.73
N GLU A 134 5.16 -2.26 20.20
CA GLU A 134 4.66 -1.96 21.54
C GLU A 134 5.59 -2.50 22.63
N LYS A 135 6.05 -3.74 22.48
CA LYS A 135 7.01 -4.35 23.43
C LYS A 135 8.32 -3.58 23.48
N ARG A 136 8.84 -3.14 22.32
CA ARG A 136 10.07 -2.33 22.24
C ARG A 136 9.87 -0.96 22.88
N LEU A 137 8.76 -0.29 22.58
CA LEU A 137 8.44 1.02 23.13
C LEU A 137 8.27 0.98 24.64
N THR A 138 7.58 -0.04 25.16
CA THR A 138 7.41 -0.23 26.62
C THR A 138 8.75 -0.39 27.33
N GLN A 139 9.67 -1.16 26.74
CA GLN A 139 11.02 -1.30 27.29
C GLN A 139 11.77 0.05 27.26
N SER A 140 11.75 0.75 26.13
CA SER A 140 12.41 2.07 26.00
C SER A 140 11.82 3.13 26.94
N LEU A 141 10.51 3.06 27.22
CA LEU A 141 9.86 3.94 28.19
C LEU A 141 10.22 3.59 29.64
N THR A 142 10.40 2.31 29.95
CA THR A 142 10.88 1.88 31.28
C THR A 142 12.29 2.42 31.55
N ASP A 143 13.14 2.39 30.52
CA ASP A 143 14.53 2.82 30.61
C ASP A 143 14.72 4.32 30.27
N PHE A 144 13.62 5.09 30.18
CA PHE A 144 13.63 6.44 29.60
C PHE A 144 14.65 7.39 30.23
N ASP A 145 14.74 7.42 31.56
CA ASP A 145 15.67 8.27 32.30
C ASP A 145 17.15 7.90 32.12
N THR A 146 17.40 6.69 31.60
CA THR A 146 18.75 6.20 31.29
C THR A 146 19.15 6.47 29.84
N LEU A 147 18.21 6.88 28.98
CA LEU A 147 18.45 7.22 27.59
C LEU A 147 19.10 8.60 27.46
N SER A 148 19.84 8.82 26.38
CA SER A 148 20.32 10.16 26.04
C SER A 148 19.16 11.08 25.60
N MET A 149 19.33 12.39 25.73
CA MET A 149 18.32 13.38 25.30
C MET A 149 17.88 13.20 23.84
N ARG A 150 18.79 12.77 22.96
CA ARG A 150 18.49 12.48 21.55
C ARG A 150 17.57 11.26 21.41
N GLU A 151 17.83 10.21 22.16
CA GLU A 151 17.02 8.97 22.17
C GLU A 151 15.65 9.21 22.79
N GLN A 152 15.59 10.00 23.88
CA GLN A 152 14.33 10.44 24.48
C GLN A 152 13.47 11.23 23.49
N THR A 153 14.05 12.22 22.81
CA THR A 153 13.36 13.02 21.78
C THR A 153 12.85 12.12 20.65
N HIS A 154 13.67 11.18 20.19
CA HIS A 154 13.28 10.24 19.15
C HIS A 154 12.13 9.32 19.59
N LEU A 155 12.15 8.84 20.85
CA LEU A 155 11.09 8.01 21.41
C LEU A 155 9.76 8.77 21.48
N ILE A 156 9.78 10.02 21.94
CA ILE A 156 8.58 10.88 21.99
C ILE A 156 8.02 11.10 20.58
N LEU A 157 8.86 11.45 19.61
CA LEU A 157 8.44 11.64 18.22
C LEU A 157 7.80 10.36 17.66
N LYS A 158 8.40 9.20 17.94
CA LYS A 158 7.86 7.90 17.50
C LYS A 158 6.50 7.58 18.13
N LEU A 159 6.29 7.93 19.40
CA LEU A 159 4.99 7.78 20.07
C LEU A 159 3.91 8.67 19.45
N ILE A 160 4.28 9.87 19.02
CA ILE A 160 3.39 10.82 18.33
C ILE A 160 3.05 10.31 16.92
N ASP A 161 4.07 9.94 16.13
CA ASP A 161 3.92 9.56 14.72
C ASP A 161 3.14 8.26 14.53
N ASN A 162 3.33 7.27 15.42
CA ASN A 162 2.63 5.98 15.33
C ASN A 162 1.21 6.00 15.92
N GLY A 163 0.70 7.17 16.34
CA GLY A 163 -0.65 7.29 16.88
C GLY A 163 -0.88 6.38 18.09
N HIS A 164 0.17 6.14 18.91
CA HIS A 164 0.09 5.30 20.10
C HIS A 164 -0.65 6.04 21.23
N PHE A 165 -1.94 6.30 21.00
CA PHE A 165 -2.79 7.10 21.89
C PHE A 165 -2.93 6.47 23.29
N GLN A 166 -2.67 5.17 23.41
CA GLN A 166 -2.62 4.47 24.69
C GLN A 166 -1.48 4.94 25.62
N PHE A 167 -0.43 5.58 25.08
CA PHE A 167 0.66 6.17 25.88
C PHE A 167 0.52 7.68 26.08
N GLN A 168 -0.61 8.30 25.67
CA GLN A 168 -0.85 9.73 25.89
C GLN A 168 -0.71 10.13 27.35
N GLU A 169 -1.22 9.30 28.26
CA GLU A 169 -1.10 9.55 29.70
C GLU A 169 0.34 9.39 30.18
N THR A 170 1.13 8.49 29.63
CA THR A 170 2.53 8.29 30.02
C THR A 170 3.41 9.50 29.68
N VAL A 171 3.17 10.12 28.52
CA VAL A 171 3.91 11.34 28.10
C VAL A 171 3.54 12.55 28.96
N LEU A 172 2.32 12.61 29.50
CA LEU A 172 1.88 13.68 30.41
C LEU A 172 2.60 13.66 31.78
N TYR A 173 3.21 12.53 32.15
CA TYR A 173 3.90 12.34 33.43
C TYR A 173 5.44 12.30 33.33
N ILE A 174 6.00 12.49 32.13
CA ILE A 174 7.43 12.70 31.89
C ILE A 174 7.69 14.21 31.80
#